data_AF-A0A141SDK3-F1
#
_entry.id   AF-A0A141SDK3-F1
#
_cell.length_a   1.000
_cell.length_b   1.000
_cell.length_c   1.000
_cell.angle_alpha   90.00
_cell.angle_beta   90.00
_cell.angle_gamma   90.00
#
_symmetry.space_group_name_H-M   'P 1'
#
loop_
_entity.id
_entity.type
_entity.pdbx_description
1 polymer ?
#
loop_
_entity_poly.entity_id
_entity_poly.type
_entity_poly.pdbx_seq_one_letter_code
_entity_poly.pdbx_strand_id
1 'polypeptide(L)'
;MIIIYLMLIIPICFFLTKEIKNIITSLLIIQRNTYLLNRSNSLSNIHQEKILSLAQAYISRKQWLNCIIILEEYLNESISNIDLIEIYKCIGFCYFSKEFYPLAEDYYKKGLEKFPSNIECLQNLRHIYSKNKLNDPIKLKNADCRLNLLQTNILRSG
;
A
#
# COMPACT_ATOMS: atom_id res chain seq x y z
N MET A 1 -5.67 25.20 41.32
CA MET A 1 -4.80 24.99 40.13
C MET A 1 -4.38 23.52 39.99
N ILE A 2 -3.69 22.92 40.97
CA ILE A 2 -3.22 21.50 40.91
C ILE A 2 -4.33 20.46 40.69
N ILE A 3 -5.48 20.61 41.37
CA ILE A 3 -6.61 19.66 41.27
C ILE A 3 -7.22 19.64 39.85
N ILE A 4 -7.22 20.78 39.16
CA ILE A 4 -7.75 20.91 37.80
C ILE A 4 -6.83 20.19 36.80
N TYR A 5 -5.51 20.29 36.99
CA TYR A 5 -4.55 19.55 36.18
C TYR A 5 -4.70 18.02 36.36
N LEU A 6 -4.87 17.55 37.60
CA LEU A 6 -5.09 16.13 37.90
C LEU A 6 -6.34 15.56 37.20
N MET A 7 -7.45 16.31 37.22
CA MET A 7 -8.68 15.90 36.56
C MET A 7 -8.57 15.80 35.03
N LEU A 8 -7.66 16.56 34.42
CA LEU A 8 -7.43 16.53 32.98
C LEU A 8 -6.42 15.43 32.57
N ILE A 9 -5.41 15.17 33.40
CA ILE A 9 -4.34 14.22 33.10
C ILE A 9 -4.83 12.77 33.17
N ILE A 10 -5.67 12.43 34.15
CA ILE A 10 -6.18 11.06 34.34
C ILE A 10 -6.89 10.50 33.08
N PRO A 11 -7.85 11.20 32.44
CA PRO A 11 -8.51 10.69 31.24
C PRO A 11 -7.56 10.62 30.03
N ILE A 12 -6.59 11.54 29.92
CA ILE A 12 -5.58 11.52 28.85
C ILE A 12 -4.66 10.31 29.00
N CYS A 13 -4.17 10.04 30.22
CA CYS A 13 -3.36 8.86 30.52
C CYS A 13 -4.12 7.56 30.23
N PHE A 14 -5.40 7.50 30.59
CA PHE A 14 -6.23 6.32 30.28
C PHE A 14 -6.36 6.09 28.77
N PHE A 15 -6.64 7.16 28.00
CA PHE A 15 -6.74 7.08 26.55
C PHE A 15 -5.43 6.64 25.90
N LEU A 16 -4.30 7.24 26.30
CA LEU A 16 -2.97 6.86 25.83
C LEU A 16 -2.66 5.40 26.13
N THR A 17 -2.98 4.91 27.34
CA THR A 17 -2.73 3.51 27.72
C THR A 17 -3.53 2.54 26.85
N LYS A 18 -4.78 2.89 26.52
CA LYS A 18 -5.64 2.08 25.65
C LYS A 18 -5.09 2.00 24.22
N GLU A 19 -4.65 3.14 23.66
CA GLU A 19 -4.02 3.19 22.34
C GLU A 19 -2.72 2.38 22.30
N ILE A 20 -1.86 2.51 23.31
CA ILE A 20 -0.63 1.73 23.44
C ILE A 20 -0.92 0.23 23.46
N LYS A 21 -1.94 -0.21 24.23
CA LYS A 21 -2.33 -1.62 24.28
C LYS A 21 -2.81 -2.13 22.92
N ASN A 22 -3.62 -1.36 22.20
CA ASN A 22 -4.08 -1.71 20.85
C ASN A 22 -2.89 -1.87 19.89
N ILE A 23 -1.94 -0.93 19.92
CA ILE A 23 -0.71 -1.00 19.12
C ILE A 23 0.07 -2.28 19.44
N ILE A 24 0.32 -2.56 20.73
CA ILE A 24 1.04 -3.78 21.16
C ILE A 24 0.33 -5.05 20.67
N THR A 25 -1.00 -5.13 20.81
CA THR A 25 -1.74 -6.32 20.33
C THR A 25 -1.63 -6.48 18.82
N SER A 26 -1.67 -5.38 18.06
CA SER A 26 -1.49 -5.42 16.61
C SER A 26 -0.09 -5.89 16.22
N LEU A 27 0.95 -5.42 16.93
CA LEU A 27 2.34 -5.83 16.72
C LEU A 27 2.56 -7.31 17.04
N LEU A 28 1.96 -7.82 18.12
CA LEU A 28 2.04 -9.25 18.48
C LEU A 28 1.35 -10.16 17.45
N ILE A 29 0.21 -9.73 16.91
CA ILE A 29 -0.47 -10.47 15.84
C ILE A 29 0.39 -10.51 14.58
N ILE A 30 1.04 -9.38 14.23
CA ILE A 30 1.97 -9.30 13.10
C ILE A 30 3.14 -10.26 13.31
N GLN A 31 3.83 -10.18 14.45
CA GLN A 31 4.98 -11.04 14.78
C GLN A 31 4.63 -12.54 14.76
N ARG A 32 3.46 -12.91 15.27
CA ARG A 32 3.00 -14.30 15.21
C ARG A 32 2.82 -14.77 13.76
N ASN A 33 2.27 -13.91 12.91
CA ASN A 33 2.01 -14.26 11.53
C ASN A 33 3.30 -14.34 10.71
N THR A 34 4.28 -13.45 10.95
CA THR A 34 5.61 -13.48 10.29
C THR A 34 6.42 -14.70 10.71
N TYR A 35 6.40 -15.07 12.00
CA TYR A 35 7.04 -16.30 12.48
C TYR A 35 6.47 -17.56 11.79
N LEU A 36 5.16 -17.61 11.56
CA LEU A 36 4.51 -18.71 10.85
C LEU A 36 4.82 -18.72 9.34
N LEU A 37 5.18 -17.57 8.75
CA LEU A 37 5.53 -17.44 7.32
C LEU A 37 6.94 -17.98 7.03
N ASN A 38 7.90 -17.80 7.93
CA ASN A 38 9.30 -18.22 7.74
C ASN A 38 9.55 -19.73 7.78
N ARG A 39 8.53 -20.55 8.07
CA ARG A 39 8.68 -22.00 8.25
C ARG A 39 8.49 -22.82 6.96
N SER A 40 8.04 -22.25 5.84
CA SER A 40 7.63 -23.04 4.67
C SER A 40 8.32 -22.62 3.35
N ASN A 41 9.51 -23.18 3.09
CA ASN A 41 10.37 -22.85 1.95
C ASN A 41 10.12 -23.65 0.65
N SER A 42 8.87 -23.94 0.29
CA SER A 42 8.53 -24.57 -1.01
C SER A 42 7.38 -23.87 -1.75
N LEU A 43 7.09 -22.62 -1.39
CA LEU A 43 5.76 -22.02 -1.50
C LEU A 43 5.79 -20.57 -1.99
N SER A 44 6.70 -20.14 -2.87
CA SER A 44 6.79 -18.72 -3.27
C SER A 44 5.47 -18.13 -3.78
N ASN A 45 4.73 -18.85 -4.63
CA ASN A 45 3.42 -18.42 -5.13
C ASN A 45 2.34 -18.41 -4.04
N ILE A 46 2.28 -19.45 -3.20
CA ILE A 46 1.33 -19.52 -2.08
C ILE A 46 1.65 -18.45 -1.02
N HIS A 47 2.93 -18.13 -0.85
CA HIS A 47 3.41 -17.07 0.02
C HIS A 47 2.97 -15.71 -0.51
N GLN A 48 3.08 -15.47 -1.83
CA GLN A 48 2.60 -14.25 -2.47
C GLN A 48 1.07 -14.08 -2.33
N GLU A 49 0.28 -15.11 -2.66
CA GLU A 49 -1.18 -15.07 -2.52
C GLU A 49 -1.60 -14.80 -1.06
N LYS A 50 -0.89 -15.39 -0.11
CA LYS A 50 -1.12 -15.17 1.32
C LYS A 50 -0.76 -13.74 1.74
N ILE A 51 0.31 -13.17 1.20
CA ILE A 51 0.69 -11.78 1.45
C ILE A 51 -0.35 -10.82 0.86
N LEU A 52 -0.86 -11.08 -0.34
CA LEU A 52 -1.87 -10.25 -0.99
C LEU A 52 -3.22 -10.30 -0.28
N SER A 53 -3.67 -11.49 0.13
CA SER A 53 -4.90 -11.62 0.95
C SER A 53 -4.77 -10.92 2.30
N LEU A 54 -3.59 -10.96 2.92
CA LEU A 54 -3.30 -10.20 4.14
C LEU A 54 -3.32 -8.69 3.89
N ALA A 55 -2.73 -8.22 2.80
CA ALA A 55 -2.77 -6.81 2.40
C ALA A 55 -4.21 -6.33 2.18
N GLN A 56 -5.04 -7.11 1.49
CA GLN A 56 -6.48 -6.82 1.33
C GLN A 56 -7.20 -6.72 2.68
N ALA A 57 -6.88 -7.60 3.63
CA ALA A 57 -7.43 -7.52 4.99
C ALA A 57 -7.01 -6.24 5.73
N TYR A 58 -5.75 -5.80 5.61
CA TYR A 58 -5.30 -4.53 6.18
C TYR A 58 -5.95 -3.32 5.49
N ILE A 59 -6.04 -3.34 4.16
CA ILE A 59 -6.68 -2.28 3.36
C ILE A 59 -8.16 -2.14 3.73
N SER A 60 -8.91 -3.23 3.81
CA SER A 60 -10.34 -3.20 4.19
C SER A 60 -10.56 -2.63 5.60
N ARG A 61 -9.60 -2.81 6.50
CA ARG A 61 -9.60 -2.24 7.86
C ARG A 61 -8.99 -0.84 7.93
N LYS A 62 -8.57 -0.26 6.80
CA LYS A 62 -7.88 1.04 6.70
C LYS A 62 -6.58 1.10 7.52
N GLN A 63 -5.93 -0.04 7.72
CA GLN A 63 -4.66 -0.16 8.43
C GLN A 63 -3.49 0.05 7.44
N TRP A 64 -3.42 1.26 6.88
CA TRP A 64 -2.52 1.61 5.78
C TRP A 64 -1.04 1.37 6.09
N LEU A 65 -0.58 1.82 7.27
CA LEU A 65 0.82 1.71 7.66
C LEU A 65 1.25 0.24 7.84
N ASN A 66 0.41 -0.57 8.49
CA ASN A 66 0.69 -1.99 8.67
C ASN A 66 0.74 -2.73 7.34
N CYS A 67 -0.14 -2.37 6.40
CA CYS A 67 -0.11 -2.90 5.03
C CYS A 67 1.23 -2.57 4.36
N ILE A 68 1.64 -1.30 4.39
CA ILE A 68 2.89 -0.84 3.76
C ILE A 68 4.09 -1.59 4.34
N ILE A 69 4.22 -1.65 5.67
CA ILE A 69 5.37 -2.30 6.34
C ILE A 69 5.52 -3.76 5.88
N ILE A 70 4.42 -4.53 5.90
CA ILE A 70 4.45 -5.94 5.55
C ILE A 70 4.77 -6.16 4.08
N LEU A 71 4.24 -5.30 3.19
CA LEU A 71 4.49 -5.40 1.76
C LEU A 71 5.92 -4.98 1.40
N GLU A 72 6.48 -3.95 2.04
CA GLU A 72 7.89 -3.54 1.86
C GLU A 72 8.86 -4.60 2.40
N GLU A 73 8.55 -5.21 3.55
CA GLU A 73 9.30 -6.35 4.09
C GLU A 73 9.31 -7.53 3.11
N TYR A 74 8.15 -7.88 2.55
CA TYR A 74 8.04 -8.91 1.52
C TYR A 74 8.89 -8.59 0.27
N LEU A 75 8.86 -7.34 -0.21
CA LEU A 75 9.68 -6.93 -1.35
C LEU A 75 11.19 -7.10 -1.10
N ASN A 76 11.64 -6.84 0.13
CA ASN A 76 13.05 -7.00 0.51
C ASN A 76 13.49 -8.47 0.58
N GLU A 77 12.59 -9.37 0.97
CA GLU A 77 12.85 -10.82 1.04
C GLU A 77 12.71 -11.53 -0.31
N SER A 78 11.87 -10.99 -1.21
CA SER A 78 11.59 -11.62 -2.49
C SER A 78 12.71 -11.42 -3.51
N ILE A 79 13.44 -12.50 -3.82
CA ILE A 79 14.46 -12.54 -4.90
C ILE A 79 13.80 -12.78 -6.28
N SER A 80 12.56 -13.31 -6.30
CA SER A 80 11.87 -13.72 -7.53
C SER A 80 10.97 -12.64 -8.13
N ASN A 81 11.11 -12.41 -9.44
CA ASN A 81 10.38 -11.42 -10.25
C ASN A 81 8.87 -11.72 -10.47
N ILE A 82 8.27 -12.67 -9.75
CA ILE A 82 6.90 -13.11 -10.04
C ILE A 82 5.91 -12.10 -9.45
N ASP A 83 5.13 -11.50 -10.35
CA ASP A 83 3.96 -10.62 -10.16
C ASP A 83 4.03 -9.59 -9.02
N LEU A 84 5.20 -8.96 -8.85
CA LEU A 84 5.43 -7.87 -7.90
C LEU A 84 4.56 -6.63 -8.17
N ILE A 85 3.91 -6.55 -9.33
CA ILE A 85 3.06 -5.40 -9.66
C ILE A 85 1.88 -5.26 -8.71
N GLU A 86 1.27 -6.36 -8.29
CA GLU A 86 0.13 -6.29 -7.36
C GLU A 86 0.56 -5.76 -6.00
N ILE A 87 1.78 -6.10 -5.57
CA ILE A 87 2.38 -5.58 -4.34
C ILE A 87 2.63 -4.07 -4.47
N TYR A 88 3.27 -3.63 -5.54
CA TYR A 88 3.51 -2.20 -5.80
C TYR A 88 2.20 -1.41 -5.90
N LYS A 89 1.15 -1.97 -6.52
CA LYS A 89 -0.18 -1.37 -6.58
C LYS A 89 -0.79 -1.21 -5.19
N CYS A 90 -0.73 -2.24 -4.35
CA CYS A 90 -1.25 -2.20 -3.00
C CYS A 90 -0.55 -1.16 -2.13
N ILE A 91 0.79 -1.06 -2.20
CA ILE A 91 1.55 -0.03 -1.49
C ILE A 91 1.18 1.37 -2.01
N GLY A 92 1.16 1.55 -3.34
CA GLY A 92 0.76 2.80 -3.99
C GLY A 92 -0.64 3.24 -3.57
N PHE A 93 -1.59 2.30 -3.49
CA PHE A 93 -2.95 2.55 -3.03
C PHE A 93 -3.01 3.00 -1.57
N CYS A 94 -2.20 2.40 -0.69
CA CYS A 94 -2.11 2.79 0.71
C CYS A 94 -1.58 4.23 0.87
N TYR A 95 -0.49 4.58 0.15
CA TYR A 95 0.02 5.96 0.15
C TYR A 95 -0.96 6.95 -0.47
N PHE A 96 -1.62 6.57 -1.57
CA PHE A 96 -2.64 7.38 -2.22
C PHE A 96 -3.80 7.70 -1.27
N SER A 97 -4.28 6.67 -0.55
CA SER A 97 -5.37 6.79 0.44
C SER A 97 -5.01 7.68 1.63
N LYS A 98 -3.71 7.86 1.88
CA LYS A 98 -3.16 8.75 2.91
C LYS A 98 -2.73 10.12 2.36
N GLU A 99 -3.03 10.41 1.09
CA GLU A 99 -2.65 11.62 0.37
C GLU A 99 -1.14 11.87 0.23
N PHE A 100 -0.32 10.84 0.44
CA PHE A 100 1.12 10.89 0.19
C PHE A 100 1.41 10.62 -1.29
N TYR A 101 0.95 11.54 -2.14
CA TYR A 101 0.97 11.37 -3.60
C TYR A 101 2.36 11.15 -4.22
N PRO A 102 3.46 11.80 -3.77
CA PRO A 102 4.78 11.53 -4.32
C PRO A 102 5.25 10.09 -4.09
N LEU A 103 4.96 9.53 -2.91
CA LEU A 103 5.29 8.13 -2.60
C LEU A 103 4.39 7.18 -3.39
N ALA A 104 3.09 7.49 -3.50
CA ALA A 104 2.17 6.71 -4.33
C ALA A 104 2.62 6.69 -5.80
N GLU A 105 3.06 7.84 -6.35
CA GLU A 105 3.60 7.96 -7.71
C GLU A 105 4.83 7.06 -7.90
N ASP A 106 5.78 7.08 -6.96
CA ASP A 106 6.98 6.24 -7.02
C ASP A 106 6.64 4.74 -7.08
N TYR A 107 5.74 4.29 -6.21
CA TYR A 107 5.30 2.90 -6.16
C TYR A 107 4.55 2.45 -7.43
N TYR A 108 3.65 3.28 -7.97
CA TYR A 108 2.99 2.94 -9.24
C TYR A 108 3.96 2.92 -10.43
N LYS A 109 4.99 3.77 -10.43
CA LYS A 109 6.06 3.73 -11.44
C LYS A 109 6.89 2.46 -11.35
N LYS A 110 7.30 2.02 -10.15
CA LYS A 110 7.97 0.73 -9.94
C LYS A 110 7.16 -0.44 -10.48
N GLY A 111 5.83 -0.42 -10.30
CA GLY A 111 4.94 -1.39 -10.93
C GLY A 111 5.00 -1.35 -12.47
N LEU A 112 4.96 -0.15 -13.06
CA LEU A 112 5.05 0.04 -14.51
C LEU A 112 6.43 -0.26 -15.11
N GLU A 113 7.51 -0.17 -14.34
CA GLU A 113 8.84 -0.63 -14.77
C GLU A 113 8.85 -2.15 -14.99
N LYS A 114 8.07 -2.89 -14.19
CA LYS A 114 7.91 -4.35 -14.34
C LYS A 114 6.90 -4.71 -15.43
N PHE A 115 5.76 -4.02 -15.47
CA PHE A 115 4.73 -4.25 -16.50
C PHE A 115 4.24 -2.91 -17.08
N PRO A 116 4.87 -2.42 -18.17
CA PRO A 116 4.57 -1.11 -18.73
C PRO A 116 3.15 -0.93 -19.27
N SER A 117 2.43 -2.03 -19.54
CA SER A 117 1.06 -2.04 -20.05
C SER A 117 -0.02 -2.14 -18.97
N ASN A 118 0.35 -2.11 -17.68
CA ASN A 118 -0.64 -2.21 -16.61
C ASN A 118 -1.55 -0.98 -16.56
N ILE A 119 -2.83 -1.18 -16.91
CA ILE A 119 -3.84 -0.13 -17.01
C ILE A 119 -4.15 0.49 -15.66
N GLU A 120 -4.21 -0.31 -14.60
CA GLU A 120 -4.59 0.15 -13.27
C GLU A 120 -3.54 1.10 -12.68
N CYS A 121 -2.25 0.78 -12.80
CA CYS A 121 -1.16 1.70 -12.43
C CYS A 121 -1.24 3.01 -13.20
N LEU A 122 -1.50 2.97 -14.51
CA LEU A 122 -1.65 4.18 -15.33
C LEU A 122 -2.87 5.02 -14.92
N GLN A 123 -4.00 4.38 -14.60
CA GLN A 123 -5.20 5.04 -14.10
C GLN A 123 -4.96 5.72 -12.76
N ASN A 124 -4.27 5.05 -11.84
CA ASN A 124 -3.93 5.60 -10.54
C ASN A 124 -2.96 6.78 -10.65
N LEU A 125 -1.94 6.68 -11.53
CA LEU A 125 -1.05 7.81 -11.84
C LEU A 125 -1.82 8.99 -12.45
N ARG A 126 -2.71 8.73 -13.40
CA ARG A 126 -3.59 9.77 -13.96
C ARG A 126 -4.40 10.46 -12.85
N HIS A 127 -4.94 9.69 -11.91
CA HIS A 127 -5.71 10.22 -10.79
C HIS A 127 -4.85 11.05 -9.83
N ILE A 128 -3.60 10.66 -9.60
CA ILE A 128 -2.63 11.46 -8.86
C ILE A 128 -2.35 12.79 -9.57
N TYR A 129 -2.08 12.75 -10.88
CA TYR A 129 -1.75 13.95 -11.66
C TYR A 129 -2.93 14.89 -11.88
N SER A 130 -4.16 14.39 -11.81
CA SER A 130 -5.37 15.21 -11.90
C SER A 130 -5.77 15.86 -10.57
N LYS A 131 -5.24 15.39 -9.43
CA LYS A 131 -5.43 16.06 -8.14
C LYS A 131 -4.48 17.26 -8.03
N ASN A 132 -5.08 18.44 -7.85
CA ASN A 132 -4.49 19.79 -7.82
C ASN A 132 -3.19 20.05 -7.01
N LYS A 133 -2.67 19.10 -6.22
CA LYS A 133 -1.42 19.28 -5.43
C LYS A 133 -0.14 18.95 -6.21
N LEU A 134 -0.21 18.22 -7.33
CA LEU A 134 0.97 17.87 -8.15
C LEU A 134 0.97 18.51 -9.54
N ASN A 135 -0.19 18.98 -10.04
CA ASN A 135 -0.42 19.69 -11.32
C ASN A 135 0.74 19.65 -12.31
N ASP A 136 1.02 18.46 -12.82
CA ASP A 136 1.99 18.24 -13.88
C ASP A 136 1.21 17.90 -15.17
N PRO A 137 0.86 18.91 -15.98
CA PRO A 137 0.04 18.71 -17.17
C PRO A 137 0.74 17.82 -18.21
N ILE A 138 2.07 17.76 -18.19
CA ILE A 138 2.86 16.92 -19.09
C ILE A 138 2.69 15.45 -18.67
N LYS A 139 2.86 15.16 -17.38
CA LYS A 139 2.64 13.80 -16.85
C LYS A 139 1.21 13.33 -17.04
N LEU A 140 0.22 14.20 -16.83
CA LEU A 140 -1.19 13.89 -17.06
C LEU A 140 -1.44 13.52 -18.53
N LYS A 141 -1.02 14.37 -19.47
CA LYS A 141 -1.16 14.12 -20.91
C LYS A 141 -0.48 12.82 -21.35
N ASN A 142 0.69 12.52 -20.79
CA ASN A 142 1.42 11.29 -21.09
C ASN A 142 0.68 10.04 -20.58
N ALA A 143 0.12 10.10 -19.37
CA ALA A 143 -0.68 9.00 -18.82
C ALA A 143 -1.95 8.75 -19.65
N ASP A 144 -2.65 9.81 -20.06
CA ASP A 144 -3.83 9.73 -20.93
C ASP A 144 -3.51 9.12 -22.30
N CYS A 145 -2.41 9.55 -22.91
CA CYS A 145 -1.97 9.01 -24.21
C CYS A 145 -1.70 7.50 -24.12
N ARG A 146 -0.99 7.05 -23.09
CA ARG A 146 -0.70 5.61 -22.88
C ARG A 146 -1.97 4.81 -22.64
N LEU A 147 -2.91 5.32 -21.84
CA LEU A 147 -4.18 4.66 -21.58
C LEU A 147 -5.01 4.50 -22.85
N ASN A 148 -5.12 5.56 -23.66
CA ASN A 148 -5.86 5.52 -24.92
C ASN A 148 -5.25 4.50 -25.88
N LEU A 149 -3.92 4.46 -26.02
CA LEU A 149 -3.24 3.49 -26.87
C LEU A 149 -3.56 2.05 -26.44
N LEU A 150 -3.48 1.75 -25.15
CA LEU A 150 -3.76 0.41 -24.62
C LEU A 150 -5.24 0.00 -24.82
N GLN A 151 -6.19 0.91 -24.58
CA GLN A 151 -7.62 0.65 -24.78
C GLN A 151 -7.95 0.40 -26.25
N THR A 152 -7.38 1.18 -27.17
CA THR A 152 -7.59 0.97 -28.62
C THR A 152 -7.02 -0.36 -29.12
N ASN A 153 -5.91 -0.82 -28.54
CA ASN A 153 -5.32 -2.11 -28.90
C ASN A 153 -6.16 -3.28 -28.40
N ILE A 154 -6.74 -3.18 -27.19
CA ILE A 154 -7.65 -4.21 -26.65
C ILE A 154 -8.90 -4.37 -27.52
N LEU A 155 -9.50 -3.24 -27.95
CA LEU A 155 -10.69 -3.23 -28.82
C LEU A 155 -10.42 -3.78 -30.23
N ARG A 156 -9.16 -3.82 -30.68
CA ARG A 156 -8.75 -4.40 -31.96
C ARG A 156 -8.37 -5.87 -31.88
N SER A 157 -8.15 -6.40 -30.67
CA SER A 157 -7.71 -7.77 -30.43
C SER A 157 -8.82 -8.73 -29.96
N GLY A 158 -10.03 -8.21 -29.69
CA GLY A 158 -11.22 -9.00 -29.37
C GLY A 158 -12.18 -9.06 -30.54
#